data_AF-A0A150WSF0-F1
#
_entry.id   AF-A0A150WSF0-F1
#
_cell.length_a   1.000
_cell.length_b   1.000
_cell.length_c   1.000
_cell.angle_alpha   90.00
_cell.angle_beta   90.00
_cell.angle_gamma   90.00
#
_symmetry.space_group_name_H-M   'P 1'
#
loop_
_entity.id
_entity.type
_entity.pdbx_description
1 polymer ?
#
loop_
_entity_poly.entity_id
_entity_poly.type
_entity_poly.pdbx_seq_one_letter_code
_entity_poly.pdbx_strand_id
1 'polypeptide(L)'
;MNTHYLFPGKLAAFKEETVISTLLGSCVAVALHDPTAKVGGLNHYLLPEGAPDERENARYGICAIPQLIEECVRLGAQRSRLQAKIYGGGNVISVSGLGDGIGKRNIDLAEQLLREFNIPIIERNVAGESARTIKLNTANFNVIHNQSGTSSADKPVDVSGFKPLSIAKNVKVLVVDDSATVRTLFTSIFTKSGLEVVGAAADAYQARELILSKKPDVMTLDIEMPKMSGVMFLEKLMKHHPIPVVMVSSLASTGEAALKSLDLGAIEFVHKPSQFDPAVLKDLAGMLVEKVKAAASVNIVKKLKEAPAIIETRTTTVSSTLKRAAELKVIVVGGNAGSADALEKFVKGLAADTPPVVVSCSTVANFVQAYISKIKVGSKVTPVVAKDGEFLKMGHVYFIPAEHHGKVLTGGHGPMLQVQKGAPVASQLPSSNVLFQSAAQSYSRGVYAVLLGGFGSDGVEGLIEVQKKGGASVVQHPEEAQFPYGPQKAIELGVADEILKADSLAGHLMQYRNQNLY
;
A
#
# COMPACT_ATOMS: atom_id res chain seq x y z
N MET A 1 -22.10 -2.93 -22.42
CA MET A 1 -21.79 -1.70 -21.66
C MET A 1 -20.32 -1.78 -21.26
N ASN A 2 -19.46 -0.95 -21.84
CA ASN A 2 -18.04 -0.99 -21.53
C ASN A 2 -17.79 -0.31 -20.18
N THR A 3 -16.75 -0.71 -19.45
CA THR A 3 -16.37 -0.08 -18.17
C THR A 3 -14.91 0.29 -18.21
N HIS A 4 -14.58 1.48 -17.74
CA HIS A 4 -13.21 2.00 -17.71
C HIS A 4 -12.95 2.64 -16.34
N TYR A 5 -12.01 2.10 -15.57
CA TYR A 5 -11.57 2.76 -14.36
C TYR A 5 -10.52 3.81 -14.72
N LEU A 6 -10.81 5.07 -14.39
CA LEU A 6 -9.92 6.19 -14.63
C LEU A 6 -9.01 6.41 -13.42
N PHE A 7 -7.72 6.16 -13.61
CA PHE A 7 -6.72 6.36 -12.58
C PHE A 7 -6.43 7.85 -12.31
N PRO A 8 -5.98 8.19 -11.09
CA PRO A 8 -5.48 9.53 -10.80
C PRO A 8 -4.41 9.98 -11.80
N GLY A 9 -4.52 11.22 -12.26
CA GLY A 9 -3.61 11.85 -13.21
C GLY A 9 -3.79 11.37 -14.65
N LYS A 10 -4.91 10.71 -14.95
CA LYS A 10 -5.28 10.30 -16.30
C LYS A 10 -6.57 11.00 -16.74
N LEU A 11 -6.82 10.94 -18.04
CA LEU A 11 -8.08 11.30 -18.66
C LEU A 11 -8.46 10.23 -19.68
N ALA A 12 -9.75 10.06 -19.92
CA ALA A 12 -10.27 9.18 -20.95
C ALA A 12 -11.56 9.76 -21.52
N ALA A 13 -11.76 9.59 -22.82
CA ALA A 13 -13.03 9.89 -23.48
C ALA A 13 -13.43 8.77 -24.43
N PHE A 14 -14.73 8.59 -24.60
CA PHE A 14 -15.30 7.53 -25.41
C PHE A 14 -16.51 8.07 -26.18
N LYS A 15 -16.62 7.64 -27.44
CA LYS A 15 -17.83 7.80 -28.26
C LYS A 15 -18.82 6.65 -28.04
N GLU A 16 -18.29 5.46 -27.76
CA GLU A 16 -19.09 4.31 -27.38
C GLU A 16 -19.61 4.45 -25.95
N GLU A 17 -20.70 3.76 -25.63
CA GLU A 17 -21.25 3.75 -24.29
C GLU A 17 -20.30 3.02 -23.31
N THR A 18 -19.65 3.83 -22.48
CA THR A 18 -18.68 3.40 -21.49
C THR A 18 -19.03 4.02 -20.13
N VAL A 19 -18.90 3.23 -19.07
CA VAL A 19 -18.95 3.73 -17.70
C VAL A 19 -17.53 4.03 -17.24
N ILE A 20 -17.18 5.31 -17.12
CA ILE A 20 -15.92 5.74 -16.56
C ILE A 20 -16.05 5.90 -15.05
N SER A 21 -15.25 5.19 -14.26
CA SER A 21 -15.30 5.25 -12.79
C SER A 21 -14.01 5.75 -12.18
N THR A 22 -14.08 6.49 -11.07
CA THR A 22 -12.89 6.91 -10.31
C THR A 22 -13.21 7.21 -8.84
N LEU A 23 -12.18 7.33 -8.00
CA LEU A 23 -12.26 7.66 -6.57
C LEU A 23 -11.56 9.00 -6.30
N LEU A 24 -12.25 9.92 -5.64
CA LEU A 24 -11.80 11.29 -5.44
C LEU A 24 -11.71 11.64 -3.96
N GLY A 25 -10.51 12.03 -3.52
CA GLY A 25 -10.25 12.70 -2.24
C GLY A 25 -10.17 14.22 -2.44
N SER A 26 -8.99 14.80 -2.22
CA SER A 26 -8.69 16.22 -2.49
C SER A 26 -8.48 16.54 -3.98
N CYS A 27 -8.32 15.53 -4.83
CA CYS A 27 -8.32 15.62 -6.28
C CYS A 27 -9.71 15.96 -6.84
N VAL A 28 -9.76 16.48 -8.07
CA VAL A 28 -11.00 16.83 -8.76
C VAL A 28 -11.09 16.10 -10.09
N ALA A 29 -12.31 15.67 -10.42
CA ALA A 29 -12.65 15.14 -11.73
C ALA A 29 -13.60 16.10 -12.45
N VAL A 30 -13.29 16.38 -13.71
CA VAL A 30 -14.17 17.08 -14.65
C VAL A 30 -14.68 16.06 -15.66
N ALA A 31 -15.99 15.88 -15.69
CA ALA A 31 -16.69 15.12 -16.70
C ALA A 31 -17.17 16.06 -17.81
N LEU A 32 -16.93 15.70 -19.07
CA LEU A 32 -17.40 16.43 -20.25
C LEU A 32 -18.32 15.56 -21.09
N HIS A 33 -19.31 16.17 -21.75
CA HIS A 33 -20.20 15.47 -22.66
C HIS A 33 -20.76 16.38 -23.76
N ASP A 34 -20.85 15.84 -24.98
CA ASP A 34 -21.67 16.40 -26.06
C ASP A 34 -22.91 15.51 -26.26
N PRO A 35 -24.12 16.01 -25.99
CA PRO A 35 -25.35 15.22 -26.05
C PRO A 35 -25.75 14.81 -27.46
N THR A 36 -25.30 15.54 -28.48
CA THR A 36 -25.62 15.22 -29.88
C THR A 36 -24.64 14.22 -30.45
N ALA A 37 -23.33 14.43 -30.20
CA ALA A 37 -22.29 13.52 -30.67
C ALA A 37 -22.23 12.22 -29.85
N LYS A 38 -22.85 12.20 -28.65
CA LYS A 38 -22.77 11.12 -27.66
C LYS A 38 -21.33 10.78 -27.29
N VAL A 39 -20.49 11.80 -27.20
CA VAL A 39 -19.10 11.67 -26.75
C VAL A 39 -19.06 12.15 -25.31
N GLY A 40 -18.51 11.33 -24.43
CA GLY A 40 -18.31 11.67 -23.03
C GLY A 40 -16.90 11.34 -22.58
N GLY A 41 -16.38 12.11 -21.64
CA GLY A 41 -15.05 11.88 -21.09
C GLY A 41 -14.94 12.38 -19.67
N LEU A 42 -13.90 11.91 -18.99
CA LEU A 42 -13.60 12.23 -17.60
C LEU A 42 -12.10 12.43 -17.47
N ASN A 43 -11.69 13.44 -16.72
CA ASN A 43 -10.32 13.54 -16.20
C ASN A 43 -10.32 13.32 -14.69
N HIS A 44 -9.14 13.02 -14.16
CA HIS A 44 -8.90 13.00 -12.73
C HIS A 44 -7.54 13.68 -12.52
N TYR A 45 -7.53 14.94 -12.13
CA TYR A 45 -6.29 15.64 -11.83
C TYR A 45 -6.10 15.82 -10.32
N LEU A 46 -4.85 15.84 -9.89
CA LEU A 46 -4.47 15.83 -8.47
C LEU A 46 -4.15 17.22 -7.95
N LEU A 47 -3.53 18.04 -8.80
CA LEU A 47 -3.01 19.36 -8.42
C LEU A 47 -3.45 20.42 -9.43
N PRO A 48 -3.52 21.71 -9.05
CA PRO A 48 -3.93 22.75 -9.98
C PRO A 48 -2.89 22.93 -11.10
N GLU A 49 -1.64 23.12 -10.70
CA GLU A 49 -0.51 23.46 -11.56
C GLU A 49 0.74 22.66 -11.15
N GLY A 50 1.61 22.40 -12.13
CA GLY A 50 2.88 21.69 -11.96
C GLY A 50 4.09 22.58 -12.15
N ALA A 51 5.28 22.02 -11.94
CA ALA A 51 6.53 22.71 -12.24
C ALA A 51 6.61 23.08 -13.74
N PRO A 52 7.36 24.13 -14.14
CA PRO A 52 7.39 24.63 -15.52
C PRO A 52 7.76 23.59 -16.60
N ASP A 53 8.45 22.53 -16.21
CA ASP A 53 8.91 21.40 -17.03
C ASP A 53 7.89 20.24 -17.12
N GLU A 54 6.82 20.25 -16.33
CA GLU A 54 5.80 19.19 -16.28
C GLU A 54 4.46 19.58 -16.93
N ARG A 55 4.45 20.64 -17.75
CA ARG A 55 3.28 21.32 -18.35
C ARG A 55 2.43 20.50 -19.35
N GLU A 56 2.72 19.22 -19.57
CA GLU A 56 1.94 18.35 -20.44
C GLU A 56 1.23 17.20 -19.68
N ASN A 57 1.36 17.15 -18.36
CA ASN A 57 0.90 16.01 -17.58
C ASN A 57 -0.54 16.18 -17.08
N ALA A 58 -1.41 15.21 -17.41
CA ALA A 58 -2.82 15.17 -16.98
C ALA A 58 -3.03 15.04 -15.45
N ARG A 59 -1.96 14.95 -14.66
CA ARG A 59 -2.01 15.16 -13.19
C ARG A 59 -2.36 16.59 -12.78
N TYR A 60 -2.15 17.57 -13.66
CA TYR A 60 -2.40 18.98 -13.40
C TYR A 60 -3.68 19.45 -14.07
N GLY A 61 -4.56 20.13 -13.33
CA GLY A 61 -5.84 20.60 -13.86
C GLY A 61 -5.68 21.51 -15.08
N ILE A 62 -4.63 22.34 -15.08
CA ILE A 62 -4.30 23.25 -16.17
C ILE A 62 -3.98 22.53 -17.49
N CYS A 63 -3.58 21.25 -17.41
CA CYS A 63 -3.31 20.40 -18.58
C CYS A 63 -4.49 19.46 -18.86
N ALA A 64 -5.02 18.82 -17.81
CA ALA A 64 -6.02 17.76 -17.91
C ALA A 64 -7.36 18.23 -18.47
N ILE A 65 -7.78 19.47 -18.18
CA ILE A 65 -9.06 20.00 -18.67
C ILE A 65 -8.98 20.33 -20.16
N PRO A 66 -7.99 21.11 -20.65
CA PRO A 66 -7.80 21.31 -22.09
C PRO A 66 -7.63 20.01 -22.87
N GLN A 67 -6.79 19.09 -22.38
CA GLN A 67 -6.54 17.81 -23.07
C GLN A 67 -7.81 16.95 -23.15
N LEU A 68 -8.66 16.96 -22.12
CA LEU A 68 -9.94 16.24 -22.17
C LEU A 68 -10.90 16.87 -23.20
N ILE A 69 -10.93 18.20 -23.31
CA ILE A 69 -11.73 18.89 -24.33
C ILE A 69 -11.26 18.48 -25.73
N GLU A 70 -9.95 18.51 -25.97
CA GLU A 70 -9.35 18.12 -27.25
C GLU A 70 -9.66 16.65 -27.59
N GLU A 71 -9.56 15.76 -26.61
CA GLU A 71 -9.87 14.34 -26.81
C GLU A 71 -11.35 14.10 -27.15
N CYS A 72 -12.26 14.79 -26.47
CA CYS A 72 -13.69 14.77 -26.82
C CYS A 72 -13.94 15.29 -28.24
N VAL A 73 -13.31 16.40 -28.63
CA VAL A 73 -13.42 16.98 -29.98
C VAL A 73 -12.86 16.02 -31.03
N ARG A 74 -11.73 15.37 -30.75
CA ARG A 74 -11.11 14.35 -31.62
C ARG A 74 -12.05 13.18 -31.89
N LEU A 75 -12.88 12.82 -30.90
CA LEU A 75 -13.91 11.77 -31.03
C LEU A 75 -15.22 12.26 -31.69
N GLY A 76 -15.30 13.53 -32.07
CA GLY A 76 -16.41 14.13 -32.82
C GLY A 76 -17.35 15.02 -32.01
N ALA A 77 -17.00 15.38 -30.76
CA ALA A 77 -17.73 16.40 -30.01
C ALA A 77 -17.56 17.79 -30.61
N GLN A 78 -18.57 18.65 -30.48
CA GLN A 78 -18.47 20.08 -30.77
C GLN A 78 -18.24 20.85 -29.49
N ARG A 79 -17.20 21.69 -29.47
CA ARG A 79 -16.80 22.46 -28.28
C ARG A 79 -17.93 23.35 -27.74
N SER A 80 -18.74 23.95 -28.63
CA SER A 80 -19.89 24.79 -28.27
C SER A 80 -21.05 24.05 -27.62
N ARG A 81 -21.08 22.71 -27.72
CA ARG A 81 -22.13 21.86 -27.14
C ARG A 81 -21.67 21.10 -25.90
N LEU A 82 -20.39 21.20 -25.55
CA LEU A 82 -19.86 20.52 -24.37
C LEU A 82 -20.54 21.05 -23.12
N GLN A 83 -20.87 20.14 -22.22
CA GLN A 83 -21.35 20.42 -20.87
C GLN A 83 -20.42 19.76 -19.87
N ALA A 84 -20.28 20.37 -18.69
CA ALA A 84 -19.39 19.89 -17.64
C ALA A 84 -20.12 19.51 -16.36
N LYS A 85 -19.60 18.48 -15.67
CA LYS A 85 -19.92 18.18 -14.27
C LYS A 85 -18.63 18.04 -13.49
N ILE A 86 -18.60 18.54 -12.26
CA ILE A 86 -17.38 18.52 -11.43
C ILE A 86 -17.60 17.80 -10.11
N TYR A 87 -16.62 16.99 -9.72
CA TYR A 87 -16.66 16.16 -8.52
C TYR A 87 -15.32 16.18 -7.78
N GLY A 88 -15.33 16.01 -6.45
CA GLY A 88 -14.14 15.81 -5.64
C GLY A 88 -13.76 17.01 -4.76
N GLY A 89 -12.46 17.23 -4.55
CA GLY A 89 -11.95 18.35 -3.76
C GLY A 89 -12.31 18.29 -2.27
N GLY A 90 -12.47 17.08 -1.72
CA GLY A 90 -12.75 16.87 -0.30
C GLY A 90 -11.49 16.93 0.59
N ASN A 91 -11.67 17.37 1.84
CA ASN A 91 -10.65 17.42 2.88
C ASN A 91 -10.65 16.12 3.69
N VAL A 92 -10.10 15.05 3.12
CA VAL A 92 -10.17 13.70 3.70
C VAL A 92 -9.11 13.45 4.80
N ILE A 93 -8.13 14.36 4.97
CA ILE A 93 -7.05 14.24 5.97
C ILE A 93 -6.69 15.62 6.54
N SER A 94 -6.89 15.85 7.84
CA SER A 94 -6.36 16.99 8.60
C SER A 94 -5.12 16.55 9.40
N VAL A 95 -3.97 16.43 8.74
CA VAL A 95 -2.68 16.20 9.41
C VAL A 95 -1.70 17.27 8.94
N SER A 96 -1.28 18.11 9.90
CA SER A 96 -0.20 19.10 9.87
C SER A 96 0.39 19.50 8.51
N GLY A 97 -0.08 20.62 7.96
CA GLY A 97 0.75 21.60 7.25
C GLY A 97 0.96 21.45 5.74
N LEU A 98 0.61 20.32 5.12
CA LEU A 98 0.79 20.10 3.66
C LEU A 98 -0.52 19.90 2.87
N GLY A 99 -1.64 19.68 3.57
CA GLY A 99 -2.94 19.33 2.96
C GLY A 99 -3.99 20.45 2.92
N ASP A 100 -3.77 21.58 3.61
CA ASP A 100 -4.78 22.63 3.72
C ASP A 100 -5.01 23.33 2.37
N GLY A 101 -6.23 23.17 1.84
CA GLY A 101 -6.71 23.92 0.68
C GLY A 101 -6.33 23.37 -0.70
N ILE A 102 -5.69 22.20 -0.83
CA ILE A 102 -5.47 21.58 -2.16
C ILE A 102 -6.81 21.31 -2.87
N GLY A 103 -7.77 20.74 -2.16
CA GLY A 103 -9.10 20.46 -2.71
C GLY A 103 -9.80 21.73 -3.20
N LYS A 104 -9.75 22.80 -2.41
CA LYS A 104 -10.29 24.11 -2.79
C LYS A 104 -9.59 24.66 -4.05
N ARG A 105 -8.26 24.67 -4.09
CA ARG A 105 -7.50 25.14 -5.26
C ARG A 105 -7.80 24.34 -6.52
N ASN A 106 -7.98 23.02 -6.39
CA ASN A 106 -8.38 22.19 -7.53
C ASN A 106 -9.78 22.59 -8.03
N ILE A 107 -10.74 22.78 -7.13
CA ILE A 107 -12.11 23.21 -7.49
C ILE A 107 -12.07 24.57 -8.20
N ASP A 108 -11.40 25.55 -7.59
CA ASP A 108 -11.31 26.91 -8.11
C ASP A 108 -10.72 26.92 -9.53
N LEU A 109 -9.66 26.13 -9.78
CA LEU A 109 -9.07 25.99 -11.11
C LEU A 109 -10.03 25.36 -12.13
N ALA A 110 -10.75 24.29 -11.77
CA ALA A 110 -11.72 23.69 -12.69
C ALA A 110 -12.79 24.69 -13.11
N GLU A 111 -13.32 25.45 -12.15
CA GLU A 111 -14.35 26.45 -12.42
C GLU A 111 -13.84 27.59 -13.29
N GLN A 112 -12.62 28.05 -13.02
CA GLN A 112 -11.95 29.06 -13.83
C GLN A 112 -11.79 28.59 -15.28
N LEU A 113 -11.15 27.44 -15.50
CA LEU A 113 -10.85 26.94 -16.84
C LEU A 113 -12.11 26.62 -17.63
N LEU A 114 -13.12 26.00 -17.01
CA LEU A 114 -14.39 25.71 -17.69
C LEU A 114 -15.12 27.01 -18.10
N ARG A 115 -15.03 28.06 -17.29
CA ARG A 115 -15.54 29.39 -17.63
C ARG A 115 -14.76 30.02 -18.80
N GLU A 116 -13.44 29.95 -18.78
CA GLU A 116 -12.58 30.44 -19.87
C GLU A 116 -12.86 29.72 -21.20
N PHE A 117 -13.13 28.41 -21.15
CA PHE A 117 -13.50 27.62 -22.32
C PHE A 117 -14.98 27.73 -22.74
N ASN A 118 -15.79 28.54 -22.05
CA ASN A 118 -17.23 28.69 -22.27
C ASN A 118 -18.00 27.35 -22.19
N ILE A 119 -17.62 26.47 -21.27
CA ILE A 119 -18.28 25.18 -21.03
C ILE A 119 -19.14 25.29 -19.76
N PRO A 120 -20.48 25.22 -19.86
CA PRO A 120 -21.36 25.35 -18.70
C PRO A 120 -21.21 24.16 -17.75
N ILE A 121 -21.11 24.45 -16.44
CA ILE A 121 -21.14 23.46 -15.37
C ILE A 121 -22.59 23.21 -14.99
N ILE A 122 -23.11 22.03 -15.32
CA ILE A 122 -24.53 21.69 -15.10
C ILE A 122 -24.76 20.93 -13.78
N GLU A 123 -23.70 20.37 -13.19
CA GLU A 123 -23.76 19.67 -11.90
C GLU A 123 -22.44 19.85 -11.13
N ARG A 124 -22.56 20.01 -9.81
CA ARG A 124 -21.42 20.14 -8.90
C ARG A 124 -21.64 19.27 -7.68
N ASN A 125 -20.71 18.36 -7.40
CA ASN A 125 -20.60 17.66 -6.11
C ASN A 125 -19.15 17.69 -5.65
N VAL A 126 -18.74 18.83 -5.10
CA VAL A 126 -17.37 19.14 -4.71
C VAL A 126 -17.29 19.53 -3.22
N ALA A 127 -16.08 19.60 -2.65
CA ALA A 127 -15.81 19.92 -1.24
C ALA A 127 -16.41 18.89 -0.24
N GLY A 128 -16.27 19.14 1.07
CA GLY A 128 -16.67 18.22 2.15
C GLY A 128 -15.50 17.43 2.74
N GLU A 129 -15.75 16.63 3.77
CA GLU A 129 -14.69 15.95 4.54
C GLU A 129 -14.47 14.49 4.12
N SER A 130 -15.20 14.05 3.09
CA SER A 130 -15.27 12.65 2.68
C SER A 130 -14.84 12.45 1.24
N ALA A 131 -14.18 11.32 0.99
CA ALA A 131 -13.91 10.84 -0.35
C ALA A 131 -15.22 10.47 -1.06
N ARG A 132 -15.22 10.53 -2.39
CA ARG A 132 -16.36 10.09 -3.20
C ARG A 132 -15.92 9.23 -4.37
N THR A 133 -16.68 8.18 -4.63
CA THR A 133 -16.58 7.45 -5.90
C THR A 133 -17.53 8.08 -6.89
N ILE A 134 -17.13 8.16 -8.16
CA ILE A 134 -18.00 8.59 -9.25
C ILE A 134 -18.00 7.56 -10.37
N LYS A 135 -19.13 7.44 -11.05
CA LYS A 135 -19.31 6.61 -12.26
C LYS A 135 -20.08 7.41 -13.29
N LEU A 136 -19.37 7.89 -14.29
CA LEU A 136 -19.93 8.60 -15.45
C LEU A 136 -20.34 7.58 -16.52
N ASN A 137 -21.58 7.63 -17.00
CA ASN A 137 -21.96 6.99 -18.25
C ASN A 137 -21.77 7.99 -19.41
N THR A 138 -20.89 7.68 -20.36
CA THR A 138 -20.54 8.58 -21.49
C THR A 138 -21.69 8.79 -22.48
N ALA A 139 -22.68 7.90 -22.55
CA ALA A 139 -23.78 8.02 -23.50
C ALA A 139 -24.86 8.99 -23.04
N ASN A 140 -25.21 8.99 -21.75
CA ASN A 140 -26.33 9.78 -21.21
C ASN A 140 -25.92 10.85 -20.18
N PHE A 141 -24.62 10.99 -19.91
CA PHE A 141 -24.03 11.95 -18.97
C PHE A 141 -24.53 11.82 -17.51
N ASN A 142 -25.14 10.69 -17.18
CA ASN A 142 -25.49 10.39 -15.80
C ASN A 142 -24.22 10.09 -15.00
N VAL A 143 -24.15 10.65 -13.79
CA VAL A 143 -23.04 10.39 -12.87
C VAL A 143 -23.60 9.89 -11.56
N ILE A 144 -23.33 8.63 -11.26
CA ILE A 144 -23.62 8.05 -9.96
C ILE A 144 -22.44 8.37 -9.06
N HIS A 145 -22.68 8.99 -7.91
CA HIS A 145 -21.64 9.32 -6.96
C HIS A 145 -22.04 8.92 -5.54
N ASN A 146 -21.10 8.29 -4.82
CA ASN A 146 -21.30 7.89 -3.42
C ASN A 146 -20.27 8.61 -2.55
N GLN A 147 -20.74 9.42 -1.61
CA GLN A 147 -19.92 9.95 -0.53
C GLN A 147 -19.86 8.91 0.59
N SER A 148 -18.68 8.69 1.17
CA SER A 148 -18.55 7.83 2.35
C SER A 148 -19.34 8.44 3.52
N GLY A 149 -20.58 7.98 3.76
CA GLY A 149 -21.39 8.42 4.91
C GLY A 149 -22.88 8.65 4.67
N THR A 150 -23.38 8.65 3.43
CA THR A 150 -24.82 8.82 3.16
C THR A 150 -25.38 7.65 2.34
N SER A 151 -26.30 6.92 2.94
CA SER A 151 -27.02 5.80 2.34
C SER A 151 -28.29 6.29 1.64
N SER A 152 -28.40 6.11 0.32
CA SER A 152 -29.70 5.96 -0.34
C SER A 152 -29.59 5.04 -1.55
N ALA A 153 -30.59 4.15 -1.65
CA ALA A 153 -30.65 2.98 -2.50
C ALA A 153 -30.84 3.30 -3.99
N ASP A 154 -30.02 2.69 -4.85
CA ASP A 154 -30.49 1.66 -5.79
C ASP A 154 -29.29 0.88 -6.38
N LYS A 155 -29.49 -0.44 -6.51
CA LYS A 155 -28.53 -1.55 -6.68
C LYS A 155 -27.03 -1.19 -6.90
N PRO A 156 -26.18 -1.37 -5.85
CA PRO A 156 -24.77 -1.04 -5.89
C PRO A 156 -23.94 -2.11 -6.62
N VAL A 157 -22.79 -1.69 -7.17
CA VAL A 157 -21.65 -2.59 -7.30
C VAL A 157 -21.28 -3.04 -5.89
N ASP A 158 -21.13 -4.33 -5.70
CA ASP A 158 -20.89 -4.95 -4.40
C ASP A 158 -19.64 -4.37 -3.74
N VAL A 159 -19.86 -3.45 -2.81
CA VAL A 159 -18.88 -2.87 -1.88
C VAL A 159 -19.14 -3.36 -0.46
N SER A 160 -19.87 -4.48 -0.28
CA SER A 160 -20.25 -5.01 1.03
C SER A 160 -19.05 -5.48 1.90
N GLY A 161 -17.83 -5.44 1.35
CA GLY A 161 -16.58 -5.62 2.08
C GLY A 161 -15.90 -4.33 2.57
N PHE A 162 -16.38 -3.15 2.19
CA PHE A 162 -15.72 -1.87 2.48
C PHE A 162 -16.23 -1.28 3.79
N LYS A 163 -15.43 -1.41 4.84
CA LYS A 163 -15.47 -0.46 5.96
C LYS A 163 -14.35 0.55 5.74
N PRO A 164 -14.63 1.86 5.65
CA PRO A 164 -13.59 2.83 5.94
C PRO A 164 -13.02 2.48 7.32
N LEU A 165 -11.69 2.40 7.42
CA LEU A 165 -11.02 2.22 8.70
C LEU A 165 -11.23 3.50 9.50
N SER A 166 -12.34 3.53 10.23
CA SER A 166 -12.63 4.55 11.22
C SER A 166 -11.54 4.46 12.28
N ILE A 167 -10.62 5.41 12.28
CA ILE A 167 -9.73 5.65 13.43
C ILE A 167 -10.57 6.37 14.50
N ALA A 168 -11.55 5.65 15.04
CA ALA A 168 -12.31 6.02 16.23
C ALA A 168 -13.17 4.81 16.67
N LYS A 169 -12.49 3.74 17.10
CA LYS A 169 -13.08 2.74 17.99
C LYS A 169 -12.08 2.55 19.12
N ASN A 170 -12.54 2.53 20.37
CA ASN A 170 -11.73 2.12 21.51
C ASN A 170 -11.28 0.67 21.26
N VAL A 171 -10.07 0.47 20.74
CA VAL A 171 -9.54 -0.86 20.39
C VAL A 171 -9.26 -1.60 21.70
N LYS A 172 -9.90 -2.75 21.89
CA LYS A 172 -9.78 -3.60 23.08
C LYS A 172 -8.61 -4.57 22.94
N VAL A 173 -7.58 -4.39 23.75
CA VAL A 173 -6.34 -5.17 23.71
C VAL A 173 -6.31 -6.15 24.89
N LEU A 174 -6.00 -7.41 24.61
CA LEU A 174 -5.63 -8.41 25.62
C LEU A 174 -4.11 -8.65 25.58
N VAL A 175 -3.45 -8.56 26.73
CA VAL A 175 -2.01 -8.82 26.84
C VAL A 175 -1.76 -10.20 27.42
N VAL A 176 -1.09 -11.09 26.68
CA VAL A 176 -0.75 -12.44 27.15
C VAL A 176 0.77 -12.62 27.14
N ASP A 177 1.35 -12.73 28.33
CA ASP A 177 2.79 -12.90 28.53
C ASP A 177 3.03 -13.53 29.91
N ASP A 178 3.99 -14.44 30.04
CA ASP A 178 4.28 -15.10 31.32
C ASP A 178 4.93 -14.12 32.33
N SER A 179 5.65 -13.12 31.83
CA SER A 179 6.34 -12.10 32.62
C SER A 179 5.42 -10.98 33.11
N ALA A 180 5.26 -10.85 34.44
CA ALA A 180 4.50 -9.77 35.05
C ALA A 180 5.03 -8.37 34.69
N THR A 181 6.34 -8.24 34.52
CA THR A 181 7.00 -7.00 34.11
C THR A 181 6.60 -6.61 32.69
N VAL A 182 6.60 -7.57 31.75
CA VAL A 182 6.21 -7.32 30.35
C VAL A 182 4.72 -6.99 30.27
N ARG A 183 3.87 -7.72 30.99
CA ARG A 183 2.42 -7.40 31.07
C ARG A 183 2.17 -5.97 31.54
N THR A 184 2.88 -5.54 32.59
CA THR A 184 2.77 -4.18 33.13
C THR A 184 3.26 -3.13 32.14
N LEU A 185 4.41 -3.38 31.50
CA LEU A 185 4.98 -2.50 30.49
C LEU A 185 4.02 -2.31 29.31
N PHE A 186 3.56 -3.40 28.70
CA PHE A 186 2.67 -3.34 27.54
C PHE A 186 1.32 -2.72 27.88
N THR A 187 0.76 -3.04 29.04
CA THR A 187 -0.46 -2.40 29.53
C THR A 187 -0.30 -0.88 29.62
N SER A 188 0.84 -0.42 30.16
CA SER A 188 1.17 1.01 30.25
C SER A 188 1.33 1.66 28.87
N ILE A 189 2.06 1.01 27.96
CA ILE A 189 2.25 1.47 26.57
C ILE A 189 0.91 1.65 25.85
N PHE A 190 0.04 0.64 25.92
CA PHE A 190 -1.24 0.66 25.22
C PHE A 190 -2.20 1.68 25.81
N THR A 191 -2.30 1.72 27.14
CA THR A 191 -3.18 2.68 27.83
C THR A 191 -2.78 4.12 27.54
N LYS A 192 -1.48 4.45 27.60
CA LYS A 192 -0.96 5.79 27.28
C LYS A 192 -1.20 6.19 25.82
N SER A 193 -1.38 5.22 24.94
CA SER A 193 -1.61 5.43 23.49
C SER A 193 -3.09 5.47 23.12
N GLY A 194 -3.99 5.49 24.12
CA GLY A 194 -5.44 5.56 23.94
C GLY A 194 -6.10 4.23 23.58
N LEU A 195 -5.43 3.08 23.80
CA LEU A 195 -6.02 1.76 23.61
C LEU A 195 -6.63 1.25 24.93
N GLU A 196 -7.73 0.49 24.84
CA GLU A 196 -8.42 -0.07 26.01
C GLU A 196 -7.84 -1.45 26.35
N VAL A 197 -7.03 -1.54 27.41
CA VAL A 197 -6.51 -2.85 27.86
C VAL A 197 -7.57 -3.56 28.69
N VAL A 198 -8.23 -4.56 28.10
CA VAL A 198 -9.37 -5.26 28.73
C VAL A 198 -8.96 -6.37 29.68
N GLY A 199 -7.69 -6.76 29.66
CA GLY A 199 -7.12 -7.74 30.57
C GLY A 199 -5.67 -8.06 30.27
N ALA A 200 -5.03 -8.74 31.23
CA ALA A 200 -3.69 -9.29 31.08
C ALA A 200 -3.66 -10.71 31.66
N ALA A 201 -3.14 -11.68 30.89
CA ALA A 201 -3.09 -13.10 31.25
C ALA A 201 -1.66 -13.61 31.35
N ALA A 202 -1.38 -14.44 32.35
CA ALA A 202 -0.07 -15.05 32.54
C ALA A 202 0.12 -16.38 31.78
N ASP A 203 -0.97 -16.99 31.30
CA ASP A 203 -0.93 -18.24 30.55
C ASP A 203 -2.14 -18.39 29.60
N ALA A 204 -2.09 -19.42 28.75
CA ALA A 204 -3.12 -19.73 27.75
C ALA A 204 -4.52 -19.98 28.36
N TYR A 205 -4.60 -20.47 29.61
CA TYR A 205 -5.87 -20.79 30.26
C TYR A 205 -6.57 -19.51 30.72
N GLN A 206 -5.83 -18.61 31.40
CA GLN A 206 -6.34 -17.29 31.76
C GLN A 206 -6.68 -16.46 30.50
N ALA A 207 -5.85 -16.54 29.46
CA ALA A 207 -6.11 -15.86 28.20
C ALA A 207 -7.45 -16.32 27.60
N ARG A 208 -7.73 -17.63 27.56
CA ARG A 208 -9.00 -18.16 27.07
C ARG A 208 -10.21 -17.62 27.85
N GLU A 209 -10.14 -17.55 29.17
CA GLU A 209 -11.23 -17.01 29.99
C GLU A 209 -11.49 -15.52 29.70
N LEU A 210 -10.42 -14.73 29.55
CA LEU A 210 -10.51 -13.31 29.21
C LEU A 210 -11.02 -13.10 27.79
N ILE A 211 -10.63 -13.93 26.83
CA ILE A 211 -11.14 -13.87 25.45
C ILE A 211 -12.65 -14.05 25.44
N LEU A 212 -13.16 -15.06 26.13
CA LEU A 212 -14.60 -15.36 26.18
C LEU A 212 -15.39 -14.27 26.92
N SER A 213 -14.87 -13.75 28.03
CA SER A 213 -15.58 -12.80 28.88
C SER A 213 -15.45 -11.34 28.42
N LYS A 214 -14.30 -10.94 27.87
CA LYS A 214 -13.99 -9.54 27.52
C LYS A 214 -14.08 -9.25 26.03
N LYS A 215 -14.03 -10.28 25.17
CA LYS A 215 -14.11 -10.17 23.71
C LYS A 215 -13.14 -9.10 23.14
N PRO A 216 -11.82 -9.29 23.30
CA PRO A 216 -10.83 -8.35 22.79
C PRO A 216 -10.87 -8.26 21.25
N ASP A 217 -10.54 -7.08 20.71
CA ASP A 217 -10.39 -6.86 19.27
C ASP A 217 -9.02 -7.33 18.75
N VAL A 218 -8.02 -7.40 19.64
CA VAL A 218 -6.65 -7.81 19.33
C VAL A 218 -5.96 -8.35 20.58
N MET A 219 -5.02 -9.26 20.38
CA MET A 219 -4.20 -9.85 21.44
C MET A 219 -2.72 -9.76 21.12
N THR A 220 -1.90 -9.42 22.12
CA THR A 220 -0.45 -9.72 22.07
C THR A 220 -0.23 -11.07 22.73
N LEU A 221 0.57 -11.93 22.11
CA LEU A 221 0.79 -13.30 22.59
C LEU A 221 2.27 -13.65 22.62
N ASP A 222 2.75 -13.96 23.82
CA ASP A 222 4.09 -14.49 23.99
C ASP A 222 4.25 -15.90 23.40
N ILE A 223 5.39 -16.17 22.77
CA ILE A 223 5.72 -17.50 22.23
C ILE A 223 5.98 -18.50 23.36
N GLU A 224 6.74 -18.08 24.38
CA GLU A 224 7.23 -18.96 25.43
C GLU A 224 6.38 -18.79 26.68
N MET A 225 5.51 -19.76 26.96
CA MET A 225 4.63 -19.71 28.12
C MET A 225 4.59 -21.05 28.84
N PRO A 226 4.37 -21.07 30.17
CA PRO A 226 4.24 -22.29 30.94
C PRO A 226 3.01 -23.09 30.49
N LYS A 227 3.10 -24.43 30.63
CA LYS A 227 2.06 -25.42 30.31
C LYS A 227 1.76 -25.58 28.81
N MET A 228 1.48 -24.49 28.11
CA MET A 228 1.17 -24.47 26.69
C MET A 228 1.89 -23.30 26.03
N SER A 229 2.70 -23.58 25.00
CA SER A 229 3.38 -22.53 24.24
C SER A 229 2.38 -21.65 23.49
N GLY A 230 2.76 -20.39 23.25
CA GLY A 230 1.96 -19.44 22.48
C GLY A 230 1.62 -19.94 21.08
N VAL A 231 2.55 -20.63 20.42
CA VAL A 231 2.31 -21.20 19.07
C VAL A 231 1.20 -22.26 19.10
N MET A 232 1.22 -23.16 20.09
CA MET A 232 0.17 -24.17 20.26
C MET A 232 -1.17 -23.55 20.66
N PHE A 233 -1.12 -22.49 21.47
CA PHE A 233 -2.33 -21.74 21.84
C PHE A 233 -2.94 -21.04 20.63
N LEU A 234 -2.11 -20.38 19.80
CA LEU A 234 -2.52 -19.72 18.57
C LEU A 234 -3.20 -20.69 17.60
N GLU A 235 -2.62 -21.88 17.38
CA GLU A 235 -3.22 -22.92 16.51
C GLU A 235 -4.64 -23.28 16.95
N LYS A 236 -4.84 -23.50 18.26
CA LYS A 236 -6.17 -23.80 18.82
C LYS A 236 -7.10 -22.59 18.75
N LEU A 237 -6.58 -21.40 19.04
CA LEU A 237 -7.33 -20.16 19.04
C LEU A 237 -7.88 -19.85 17.64
N MET A 238 -7.04 -19.89 16.62
CA MET A 238 -7.43 -19.55 15.24
C MET A 238 -8.48 -20.52 14.69
N LYS A 239 -8.49 -21.78 15.16
CA LYS A 239 -9.49 -22.79 14.80
C LYS A 239 -10.86 -22.56 15.46
N HIS A 240 -10.88 -22.13 16.72
CA HIS A 240 -12.12 -22.11 17.53
C HIS A 240 -12.67 -20.70 17.80
N HIS A 241 -11.79 -19.71 17.93
CA HIS A 241 -12.15 -18.34 18.23
C HIS A 241 -11.13 -17.36 17.63
N PRO A 242 -11.09 -17.23 16.28
CA PRO A 242 -10.08 -16.40 15.61
C PRO A 242 -10.22 -14.93 16.00
N ILE A 243 -9.16 -14.40 16.60
CA ILE A 243 -8.98 -12.98 16.91
C ILE A 243 -7.61 -12.55 16.41
N PRO A 244 -7.40 -11.26 16.07
CA PRO A 244 -6.08 -10.77 15.68
C PRO A 244 -5.01 -10.96 16.74
N VAL A 245 -3.90 -11.57 16.34
CA VAL A 245 -2.77 -11.85 17.22
C VAL A 245 -1.48 -11.22 16.70
N VAL A 246 -0.84 -10.42 17.53
CA VAL A 246 0.56 -10.00 17.36
C VAL A 246 1.41 -10.88 18.27
N MET A 247 2.31 -11.66 17.68
CA MET A 247 3.24 -12.49 18.42
C MET A 247 4.34 -11.63 19.03
N VAL A 248 4.68 -11.91 20.28
CA VAL A 248 5.75 -11.25 21.01
C VAL A 248 6.74 -12.31 21.43
N SER A 249 8.04 -12.02 21.31
CA SER A 249 9.03 -13.02 21.68
C SER A 249 10.33 -12.47 22.25
N SER A 250 10.95 -13.27 23.12
CA SER A 250 12.32 -13.06 23.56
C SER A 250 13.30 -13.24 22.38
N LEU A 251 14.52 -12.71 22.51
CA LEU A 251 15.60 -12.97 21.54
C LEU A 251 16.01 -14.46 21.49
N ALA A 252 15.68 -15.24 22.52
CA ALA A 252 16.04 -16.65 22.63
C ALA A 252 15.14 -17.59 21.81
N SER A 253 13.96 -17.13 21.39
CA SER A 253 13.03 -17.94 20.60
C SER A 253 13.53 -18.23 19.18
N THR A 254 13.19 -19.40 18.63
CA THR A 254 13.60 -19.78 17.27
C THR A 254 12.80 -19.02 16.21
N GLY A 255 13.48 -18.53 15.16
CA GLY A 255 12.82 -17.89 14.02
C GLY A 255 11.79 -18.80 13.31
N GLU A 256 11.94 -20.13 13.44
CA GLU A 256 10.97 -21.12 12.97
C GLU A 256 9.61 -20.99 13.68
N ALA A 257 9.60 -20.73 15.00
CA ALA A 257 8.37 -20.52 15.75
C ALA A 257 7.63 -19.25 15.29
N ALA A 258 8.37 -18.18 14.98
CA ALA A 258 7.80 -16.95 14.44
C ALA A 258 7.18 -17.18 13.05
N LEU A 259 7.88 -17.87 12.15
CA LEU A 259 7.34 -18.23 10.82
C LEU A 259 6.11 -19.11 10.91
N LYS A 260 6.18 -20.17 11.74
CA LYS A 260 5.03 -21.05 11.97
C LYS A 260 3.84 -20.28 12.51
N SER A 261 4.06 -19.28 13.36
CA SER A 261 2.97 -18.45 13.88
C SER A 261 2.31 -17.61 12.78
N LEU A 262 3.09 -17.03 11.86
CA LEU A 262 2.54 -16.33 10.69
C LEU A 262 1.74 -17.29 9.79
N ASP A 263 2.24 -18.50 9.56
CA ASP A 263 1.54 -19.53 8.78
C ASP A 263 0.23 -19.98 9.46
N LEU A 264 0.18 -20.00 10.79
CA LEU A 264 -1.02 -20.25 11.59
C LEU A 264 -2.00 -19.07 11.63
N GLY A 265 -1.65 -17.93 11.02
CA GLY A 265 -2.50 -16.76 10.87
C GLY A 265 -2.25 -15.65 11.91
N ALA A 266 -1.12 -15.67 12.62
CA ALA A 266 -0.64 -14.47 13.31
C ALA A 266 -0.48 -13.33 12.29
N ILE A 267 -0.76 -12.12 12.75
CA ILE A 267 -0.75 -10.94 11.89
C ILE A 267 0.65 -10.38 11.74
N GLU A 268 1.40 -10.37 12.84
CA GLU A 268 2.69 -9.72 12.94
C GLU A 268 3.48 -10.24 14.13
N PHE A 269 4.78 -9.95 14.15
CA PHE A 269 5.73 -10.32 15.17
C PHE A 269 6.51 -9.11 15.74
N VAL A 270 6.83 -9.15 17.03
CA VAL A 270 7.61 -8.14 17.78
C VAL A 270 8.58 -8.81 18.75
N HIS A 271 9.79 -8.26 18.87
CA HIS A 271 10.73 -8.67 19.91
C HIS A 271 10.52 -7.91 21.22
N LYS A 272 10.63 -8.62 22.33
CA LYS A 272 10.70 -8.04 23.68
C LYS A 272 12.00 -7.22 23.82
N PRO A 273 11.99 -6.12 24.58
CA PRO A 273 13.21 -5.36 24.84
C PRO A 273 14.15 -6.20 25.70
N SER A 274 15.41 -6.31 25.29
CA SER A 274 16.48 -6.93 26.10
C SER A 274 16.97 -6.01 27.23
N GLN A 275 16.73 -4.71 27.10
CA GLN A 275 17.13 -3.67 28.05
C GLN A 275 15.98 -2.68 28.27
N PHE A 276 15.77 -2.27 29.52
CA PHE A 276 14.70 -1.34 29.91
C PHE A 276 15.19 0.13 29.93
N ASP A 277 15.98 0.51 28.93
CA ASP A 277 16.40 1.90 28.73
C ASP A 277 15.19 2.74 28.27
N PRO A 278 14.93 3.93 28.87
CA PRO A 278 13.85 4.82 28.46
C PRO A 278 13.76 5.12 26.96
N ALA A 279 14.89 5.27 26.24
CA ALA A 279 14.89 5.55 24.81
C ALA A 279 14.44 4.32 24.01
N VAL A 280 14.98 3.14 24.31
CA VAL A 280 14.61 1.86 23.69
C VAL A 280 13.14 1.53 23.93
N LEU A 281 12.64 1.79 25.15
CA LEU A 281 11.24 1.58 25.51
C LEU A 281 10.30 2.54 24.77
N LYS A 282 10.73 3.77 24.47
CA LYS A 282 9.94 4.74 23.71
C LYS A 282 9.78 4.30 22.26
N ASP A 283 10.85 3.86 21.61
CA ASP A 283 10.81 3.39 20.22
C ASP A 283 10.00 2.09 20.10
N LEU A 284 10.19 1.16 21.04
CA LEU A 284 9.36 -0.04 21.16
C LEU A 284 7.88 0.29 21.33
N ALA A 285 7.55 1.29 22.17
CA ALA A 285 6.17 1.69 22.40
C ALA A 285 5.48 2.15 21.11
N GLY A 286 6.14 3.01 20.33
CA GLY A 286 5.62 3.46 19.03
C GLY A 286 5.37 2.30 18.08
N MET A 287 6.39 1.45 17.87
CA MET A 287 6.32 0.29 16.99
C MET A 287 5.24 -0.72 17.41
N LEU A 288 5.17 -1.04 18.71
CA LEU A 288 4.23 -2.03 19.23
C LEU A 288 2.77 -1.55 19.11
N VAL A 289 2.51 -0.27 19.41
CA VAL A 289 1.18 0.34 19.26
C VAL A 289 0.74 0.32 17.80
N GLU A 290 1.65 0.62 16.87
CA GLU A 290 1.38 0.60 15.44
C GLU A 290 0.99 -0.81 14.97
N LYS A 291 1.77 -1.82 15.34
CA LYS A 291 1.50 -3.22 14.98
C LYS A 291 0.21 -3.76 15.60
N VAL A 292 -0.14 -3.34 16.82
CA VAL A 292 -1.41 -3.73 17.47
C VAL A 292 -2.60 -3.04 16.82
N LYS A 293 -2.50 -1.75 16.48
CA LYS A 293 -3.55 -1.05 15.71
C LYS A 293 -3.72 -1.66 14.32
N ALA A 294 -2.61 -2.05 13.68
CA ALA A 294 -2.63 -2.82 12.44
C ALA A 294 -3.42 -4.11 12.63
N ALA A 295 -3.01 -4.97 13.56
CA ALA A 295 -3.70 -6.24 13.79
C ALA A 295 -5.19 -6.08 14.10
N ALA A 296 -5.58 -5.11 14.94
CA ALA A 296 -6.98 -4.84 15.27
C ALA A 296 -7.84 -4.44 14.06
N SER A 297 -7.24 -3.93 12.99
CA SER A 297 -7.95 -3.57 11.76
C SER A 297 -8.28 -4.75 10.84
N VAL A 298 -7.73 -5.94 11.12
CA VAL A 298 -7.88 -7.12 10.25
C VAL A 298 -9.20 -7.86 10.53
N ASN A 299 -9.94 -8.16 9.46
CA ASN A 299 -11.10 -9.05 9.53
C ASN A 299 -10.69 -10.52 9.28
N ILE A 300 -10.32 -11.22 10.35
CA ILE A 300 -9.74 -12.57 10.27
C ILE A 300 -10.73 -13.65 9.84
N VAL A 301 -12.02 -13.47 10.18
CA VAL A 301 -13.07 -14.44 9.81
C VAL A 301 -13.29 -14.48 8.30
N LYS A 302 -13.08 -13.36 7.60
CA LYS A 302 -13.13 -13.31 6.13
C LYS A 302 -11.90 -14.01 5.52
N LYS A 303 -10.71 -13.76 6.08
CA LYS A 303 -9.43 -14.35 5.63
C LYS A 303 -9.40 -15.88 5.73
N LEU A 304 -9.92 -16.46 6.82
CA LEU A 304 -9.93 -17.93 7.01
C LEU A 304 -10.92 -18.67 6.10
N LYS A 305 -11.89 -17.96 5.49
CA LYS A 305 -12.90 -18.53 4.60
C LYS A 305 -12.53 -18.42 3.11
N GLU A 306 -11.60 -17.54 2.77
CA GLU A 306 -11.13 -17.34 1.39
C GLU A 306 -10.02 -18.37 1.08
N ALA A 307 -10.43 -19.56 0.65
CA ALA A 307 -9.54 -20.46 -0.10
C ALA A 307 -9.23 -19.83 -1.47
N PRO A 308 -8.05 -20.05 -2.07
CA PRO A 308 -7.70 -19.42 -3.34
C PRO A 308 -8.61 -19.93 -4.45
N ALA A 309 -9.54 -19.10 -4.88
CA ALA A 309 -10.27 -19.32 -6.12
C ALA A 309 -9.32 -19.01 -7.29
N ILE A 310 -8.97 -20.05 -8.05
CA ILE A 310 -8.28 -19.92 -9.33
C ILE A 310 -9.24 -19.17 -10.27
N ILE A 311 -8.98 -17.88 -10.48
CA ILE A 311 -9.62 -17.10 -11.53
C ILE A 311 -8.54 -16.79 -12.56
N GLU A 312 -8.59 -17.54 -13.67
CA GLU A 312 -7.80 -17.25 -14.87
C GLU A 312 -8.10 -15.81 -15.32
N THR A 313 -7.10 -14.95 -15.24
CA THR A 313 -7.24 -13.56 -15.69
C THR A 313 -6.67 -13.46 -17.09
N ARG A 314 -7.56 -13.24 -18.08
CA ARG A 314 -7.18 -12.97 -19.47
C ARG A 314 -6.32 -11.72 -19.57
N THR A 315 -5.17 -11.87 -20.21
CA THR A 315 -4.28 -10.81 -20.67
C THR A 315 -5.00 -9.92 -21.68
N THR A 316 -5.02 -8.62 -21.43
CA THR A 316 -5.29 -7.62 -22.48
C THR A 316 -4.01 -6.87 -22.75
N THR A 317 -3.56 -6.97 -24.00
CA THR A 317 -2.42 -6.26 -24.55
C THR A 317 -2.80 -4.80 -24.77
N VAL A 318 -2.02 -3.87 -24.21
CA VAL A 318 -2.05 -2.46 -24.60
C VAL A 318 -0.69 -2.06 -25.14
N SER A 319 -0.78 -1.40 -26.29
CA SER A 319 0.26 -1.07 -27.25
C SER A 319 1.30 -0.07 -26.75
N SER A 320 2.50 -0.29 -27.27
CA SER A 320 3.77 0.39 -27.10
C SER A 320 3.78 1.89 -27.37
N THR A 321 4.47 2.64 -26.50
CA THR A 321 5.26 3.81 -26.88
C THR A 321 6.54 3.84 -26.03
N LEU A 322 7.49 2.96 -26.35
CA LEU A 322 8.77 2.86 -25.63
C LEU A 322 9.73 3.95 -26.16
N LYS A 323 9.90 5.02 -25.38
CA LYS A 323 11.13 5.84 -25.42
C LYS A 323 12.21 5.02 -24.69
N ARG A 324 13.26 4.61 -25.41
CA ARG A 324 14.39 3.79 -24.88
C ARG A 324 14.84 4.28 -23.49
N ALA A 325 14.67 3.42 -22.49
CA ALA A 325 15.09 3.63 -21.10
C ALA A 325 16.37 2.83 -20.79
N ALA A 326 17.14 3.29 -19.82
CA ALA A 326 18.40 2.69 -19.39
C ALA A 326 18.23 1.24 -18.89
N GLU A 327 19.25 0.40 -19.08
CA GLU A 327 19.30 -0.99 -18.61
C GLU A 327 19.00 -1.08 -17.10
N LEU A 328 18.03 -1.91 -16.71
CA LEU A 328 17.63 -2.13 -15.33
C LEU A 328 18.83 -2.58 -14.48
N LYS A 329 19.18 -1.82 -13.44
CA LYS A 329 20.37 -2.05 -12.59
C LYS A 329 20.04 -2.72 -11.27
N VAL A 330 18.91 -2.37 -10.65
CA VAL A 330 18.53 -2.89 -9.33
C VAL A 330 17.01 -2.92 -9.17
N ILE A 331 16.52 -3.96 -8.49
CA ILE A 331 15.14 -4.04 -8.01
C ILE A 331 15.14 -3.81 -6.50
N VAL A 332 14.24 -2.95 -6.02
CA VAL A 332 14.05 -2.71 -4.59
C VAL A 332 12.64 -3.09 -4.18
N VAL A 333 12.50 -3.84 -3.09
CA VAL A 333 11.22 -4.33 -2.59
C VAL A 333 11.00 -3.85 -1.16
N GLY A 334 9.86 -3.24 -0.93
CA GLY A 334 9.43 -2.71 0.37
C GLY A 334 8.21 -3.46 0.87
N GLY A 335 8.17 -3.73 2.17
CA GLY A 335 7.03 -4.36 2.84
C GLY A 335 7.14 -4.24 4.35
N ASN A 336 6.06 -4.57 5.06
CA ASN A 336 6.06 -4.69 6.51
C ASN A 336 4.98 -5.70 6.93
N ALA A 337 4.21 -5.41 7.99
CA ALA A 337 3.13 -6.26 8.49
C ALA A 337 2.28 -6.81 7.35
N GLY A 338 2.07 -8.14 7.34
CA GLY A 338 1.27 -8.80 6.31
C GLY A 338 1.93 -8.99 4.93
N SER A 339 3.15 -8.49 4.67
CA SER A 339 3.81 -8.65 3.36
C SER A 339 4.48 -10.00 3.14
N ALA A 340 4.67 -10.83 4.18
CA ALA A 340 5.55 -12.01 4.12
C ALA A 340 5.14 -13.04 3.04
N ASP A 341 3.83 -13.27 2.86
CA ASP A 341 3.30 -14.19 1.84
C ASP A 341 3.48 -13.62 0.41
N ALA A 342 3.16 -12.35 0.21
CA ALA A 342 3.33 -11.68 -1.07
C ALA A 342 4.81 -11.62 -1.50
N LEU A 343 5.70 -11.39 -0.53
CA LEU A 343 7.14 -11.41 -0.72
C LEU A 343 7.66 -12.82 -1.09
N GLU A 344 7.11 -13.87 -0.47
CA GLU A 344 7.47 -15.26 -0.80
C GLU A 344 7.07 -15.60 -2.24
N LYS A 345 5.83 -15.27 -2.63
CA LYS A 345 5.32 -15.43 -4.00
C LYS A 345 6.19 -14.69 -5.01
N PHE A 346 6.51 -13.43 -4.73
CA PHE A 346 7.37 -12.61 -5.59
C PHE A 346 8.74 -13.26 -5.78
N VAL A 347 9.44 -13.62 -4.69
CA VAL A 347 10.80 -14.18 -4.76
C VAL A 347 10.83 -15.53 -5.48
N LYS A 348 9.86 -16.41 -5.22
CA LYS A 348 9.77 -17.72 -5.90
C LYS A 348 9.44 -17.61 -7.39
N GLY A 349 8.75 -16.54 -7.79
CA GLY A 349 8.44 -16.26 -9.21
C GLY A 349 9.63 -15.73 -10.02
N LEU A 350 10.72 -15.30 -9.39
CA LEU A 350 11.87 -14.71 -10.07
C LEU A 350 12.66 -15.73 -10.90
N ALA A 351 13.24 -15.28 -12.01
CA ALA A 351 14.15 -16.07 -12.84
C ALA A 351 15.59 -16.01 -12.31
N ALA A 352 16.41 -17.01 -12.62
CA ALA A 352 17.81 -17.08 -12.15
C ALA A 352 18.70 -15.94 -12.67
N ASP A 353 18.31 -15.32 -13.78
CA ASP A 353 18.99 -14.18 -14.42
C ASP A 353 18.35 -12.83 -14.05
N THR A 354 17.50 -12.78 -13.01
CA THR A 354 16.92 -11.51 -12.53
C THR A 354 18.04 -10.57 -12.07
N PRO A 355 18.00 -9.26 -12.40
CA PRO A 355 18.93 -8.29 -11.80
C PRO A 355 18.86 -8.31 -10.27
N PRO A 356 19.88 -7.79 -9.55
CA PRO A 356 19.91 -7.89 -8.09
C PRO A 356 18.67 -7.28 -7.44
N VAL A 357 18.11 -7.99 -6.45
CA VAL A 357 16.94 -7.56 -5.69
C VAL A 357 17.36 -7.23 -4.25
N VAL A 358 16.98 -6.08 -3.73
CA VAL A 358 17.18 -5.72 -2.32
C VAL A 358 15.82 -5.59 -1.63
N VAL A 359 15.65 -6.24 -0.49
CA VAL A 359 14.39 -6.31 0.26
C VAL A 359 14.54 -5.59 1.60
N SER A 360 13.71 -4.57 1.78
CA SER A 360 13.44 -3.93 3.07
C SER A 360 12.07 -4.41 3.57
N CYS A 361 12.05 -5.32 4.54
CA CYS A 361 10.80 -5.79 5.13
C CYS A 361 10.94 -6.03 6.63
N SER A 362 10.36 -5.14 7.45
CA SER A 362 10.53 -5.14 8.91
C SER A 362 9.93 -6.38 9.59
N THR A 363 8.88 -6.97 9.02
CA THR A 363 8.30 -8.23 9.50
C THR A 363 9.30 -9.37 9.43
N VAL A 364 9.96 -9.58 8.29
CA VAL A 364 10.87 -10.73 8.09
C VAL A 364 12.29 -10.47 8.59
N ALA A 365 12.70 -9.21 8.71
CA ALA A 365 14.04 -8.81 9.13
C ALA A 365 14.46 -9.39 10.50
N ASN A 366 13.49 -9.57 11.40
CA ASN A 366 13.68 -10.11 12.74
C ASN A 366 14.05 -11.60 12.77
N PHE A 367 13.67 -12.36 11.73
CA PHE A 367 13.93 -13.81 11.61
C PHE A 367 14.45 -14.17 10.23
N VAL A 368 15.24 -13.26 9.65
CA VAL A 368 15.63 -13.29 8.23
C VAL A 368 16.28 -14.61 7.80
N GLN A 369 17.09 -15.24 8.66
CA GLN A 369 17.74 -16.52 8.37
C GLN A 369 16.73 -17.67 8.22
N ALA A 370 15.74 -17.73 9.11
CA ALA A 370 14.69 -18.73 9.05
C ALA A 370 13.82 -18.49 7.80
N TYR A 371 13.49 -17.23 7.50
CA TYR A 371 12.70 -16.87 6.33
C TYR A 371 13.41 -17.26 5.02
N ILE A 372 14.70 -16.93 4.91
CA ILE A 372 15.55 -17.33 3.78
C ILE A 372 15.58 -18.85 3.62
N SER A 373 15.75 -19.60 4.72
CA SER A 373 15.77 -21.06 4.68
C SER A 373 14.46 -21.65 4.14
N LYS A 374 13.32 -21.07 4.53
CA LYS A 374 11.99 -21.44 4.02
C LYS A 374 11.85 -21.16 2.52
N ILE A 375 12.15 -19.93 2.08
CA ILE A 375 11.88 -19.52 0.69
C ILE A 375 12.93 -20.02 -0.31
N LYS A 376 14.14 -20.35 0.15
CA LYS A 376 15.21 -20.92 -0.71
C LYS A 376 14.73 -22.19 -1.40
N VAL A 377 13.90 -22.98 -0.73
CA VAL A 377 13.23 -24.14 -1.33
C VAL A 377 12.20 -23.65 -2.36
N GLY A 378 12.42 -23.99 -3.63
CA GLY A 378 11.54 -23.60 -4.74
C GLY A 378 11.86 -22.25 -5.38
N SER A 379 12.90 -21.55 -4.94
CA SER A 379 13.39 -20.32 -5.58
C SER A 379 14.45 -20.64 -6.65
N LYS A 380 14.39 -19.94 -7.79
CA LYS A 380 15.44 -19.98 -8.85
C LYS A 380 16.56 -18.98 -8.60
N VAL A 381 16.32 -18.01 -7.71
CA VAL A 381 17.28 -17.01 -7.23
C VAL A 381 17.90 -17.46 -5.90
N THR A 382 19.00 -16.82 -5.52
CA THR A 382 19.72 -17.07 -4.27
C THR A 382 19.37 -16.01 -3.21
N PRO A 383 18.44 -16.29 -2.29
CA PRO A 383 18.17 -15.39 -1.16
C PRO A 383 19.31 -15.42 -0.14
N VAL A 384 19.78 -14.25 0.29
CA VAL A 384 20.90 -14.06 1.22
C VAL A 384 20.61 -12.93 2.22
N VAL A 385 21.21 -13.00 3.41
CA VAL A 385 21.21 -11.87 4.35
C VAL A 385 22.22 -10.85 3.87
N ALA A 386 21.78 -9.60 3.75
CA ALA A 386 22.61 -8.48 3.33
C ALA A 386 23.77 -8.22 4.31
N LYS A 387 24.94 -7.92 3.75
CA LYS A 387 26.16 -7.52 4.44
C LYS A 387 26.59 -6.13 3.98
N ASP A 388 27.17 -5.36 4.89
CA ASP A 388 27.66 -4.04 4.57
C ASP A 388 28.81 -4.10 3.56
N GLY A 389 28.76 -3.22 2.56
CA GLY A 389 29.80 -3.05 1.54
C GLY A 389 29.82 -4.11 0.44
N GLU A 390 28.83 -5.00 0.35
CA GLU A 390 28.84 -6.04 -0.67
C GLU A 390 28.30 -5.55 -2.03
N PHE A 391 28.93 -6.00 -3.12
CA PHE A 391 28.41 -5.79 -4.47
C PHE A 391 27.24 -6.73 -4.75
N LEU A 392 26.19 -6.16 -5.34
CA LEU A 392 24.97 -6.85 -5.67
C LEU A 392 25.12 -7.64 -6.97
N LYS A 393 24.75 -8.92 -6.94
CA LYS A 393 24.91 -9.87 -8.04
C LYS A 393 23.56 -10.20 -8.68
N MET A 394 23.56 -10.45 -9.98
CA MET A 394 22.39 -11.03 -10.66
C MET A 394 22.02 -12.38 -10.04
N GLY A 395 20.73 -12.69 -10.05
CA GLY A 395 20.17 -13.91 -9.49
C GLY A 395 20.17 -13.96 -7.96
N HIS A 396 20.47 -12.85 -7.27
CA HIS A 396 20.51 -12.78 -5.81
C HIS A 396 19.44 -11.84 -5.25
N VAL A 397 18.90 -12.21 -4.09
CA VAL A 397 17.93 -11.42 -3.32
C VAL A 397 18.51 -11.14 -1.93
N TYR A 398 18.75 -9.87 -1.62
CA TYR A 398 19.42 -9.41 -0.42
C TYR A 398 18.40 -8.90 0.59
N PHE A 399 18.28 -9.57 1.73
CA PHE A 399 17.38 -9.17 2.79
C PHE A 399 18.12 -8.34 3.84
N ILE A 400 17.65 -7.11 4.06
CA ILE A 400 18.22 -6.23 5.08
C ILE A 400 17.85 -6.79 6.48
N PRO A 401 18.82 -7.03 7.36
CA PRO A 401 18.54 -7.57 8.70
C PRO A 401 17.89 -6.53 9.62
N ALA A 402 17.29 -6.99 10.71
CA ALA A 402 16.75 -6.12 11.76
C ALA A 402 17.83 -5.17 12.32
N GLU A 403 17.39 -4.07 12.94
CA GLU A 403 18.25 -2.99 13.48
C GLU A 403 19.07 -2.19 12.45
N HIS A 404 18.94 -2.48 11.16
CA HIS A 404 19.73 -1.82 10.11
C HIS A 404 18.82 -1.23 9.03
N HIS A 405 19.30 -0.18 8.37
CA HIS A 405 18.81 0.27 7.08
C HIS A 405 19.75 -0.21 5.97
N GLY A 406 19.18 -0.49 4.80
CA GLY A 406 19.94 -0.74 3.58
C GLY A 406 19.86 0.46 2.64
N LYS A 407 21.01 0.86 2.08
CA LYS A 407 21.10 1.88 1.04
C LYS A 407 21.82 1.30 -0.18
N VAL A 408 21.24 1.50 -1.35
CA VAL A 408 21.87 1.12 -2.62
C VAL A 408 22.72 2.28 -3.12
N LEU A 409 24.00 2.02 -3.38
CA LEU A 409 24.98 3.00 -3.81
C LEU A 409 25.58 2.62 -5.17
N THR A 410 26.14 3.62 -5.86
CA THR A 410 27.01 3.41 -7.01
C THR A 410 28.37 2.86 -6.57
N GLY A 411 28.78 1.73 -7.13
CA GLY A 411 30.10 1.15 -6.91
C GLY A 411 30.85 0.96 -8.24
N GLY A 412 32.19 0.84 -8.16
CA GLY A 412 33.04 0.69 -9.34
C GLY A 412 32.78 -0.59 -10.17
N HIS A 413 32.11 -1.58 -9.58
CA HIS A 413 31.75 -2.86 -10.21
C HIS A 413 30.24 -3.10 -10.29
N GLY A 414 29.44 -2.04 -10.21
CA GLY A 414 27.97 -2.10 -10.20
C GLY A 414 27.37 -1.71 -8.84
N PRO A 415 26.08 -2.03 -8.61
CA PRO A 415 25.39 -1.70 -7.35
C PRO A 415 26.08 -2.30 -6.13
N MET A 416 26.26 -1.47 -5.10
CA MET A 416 26.81 -1.87 -3.81
C MET A 416 25.77 -1.57 -2.73
N LEU A 417 25.63 -2.48 -1.76
CA LEU A 417 24.71 -2.33 -0.66
C LEU A 417 25.45 -1.90 0.59
N GLN A 418 25.06 -0.76 1.14
CA GLN A 418 25.49 -0.29 2.45
C GLN A 418 24.42 -0.68 3.48
N VAL A 419 24.83 -1.35 4.55
CA VAL A 419 23.95 -1.82 5.63
C VAL A 419 24.43 -1.19 6.93
N GLN A 420 23.63 -0.28 7.48
CA GLN A 420 24.03 0.52 8.64
C GLN A 420 22.96 0.52 9.72
N LYS A 421 23.40 0.49 10.98
CA LYS A 421 22.51 0.75 12.11
C LYS A 421 21.98 2.17 12.04
N GLY A 422 20.72 2.34 12.40
CA GLY A 422 20.06 3.63 12.41
C GLY A 422 18.80 3.63 13.27
N ALA A 423 18.31 4.82 13.59
CA ALA A 423 17.02 4.98 14.24
C ALA A 423 15.88 4.69 13.25
N PRO A 424 14.72 4.19 13.70
CA PRO A 424 13.58 3.93 12.82
C PRO A 424 13.18 5.15 11.97
N VAL A 425 12.87 4.90 10.70
CA VAL A 425 12.35 5.91 9.75
C VAL A 425 10.92 5.52 9.38
N ALA A 426 9.98 6.47 9.49
CA ALA A 426 8.54 6.19 9.36
C ALA A 426 8.08 5.02 10.26
N SER A 427 8.63 4.95 11.48
CA SER A 427 8.42 3.86 12.45
C SER A 427 8.90 2.48 12.01
N GLN A 428 9.65 2.37 10.91
CA GLN A 428 10.15 1.11 10.38
C GLN A 428 11.68 1.00 10.46
N LEU A 429 12.16 -0.19 10.77
CA LEU A 429 13.57 -0.56 10.75
C LEU A 429 13.71 -2.05 10.38
N PRO A 430 14.15 -2.39 9.15
CA PRO A 430 14.50 -1.50 8.04
C PRO A 430 13.30 -0.70 7.49
N SER A 431 13.59 0.41 6.80
CA SER A 431 12.61 1.29 6.14
C SER A 431 12.74 1.21 4.62
N SER A 432 11.60 1.03 3.98
CA SER A 432 11.46 0.99 2.52
C SER A 432 11.73 2.35 1.90
N ASN A 433 11.37 3.46 2.57
CA ASN A 433 11.72 4.81 2.11
C ASN A 433 13.23 4.98 1.96
N VAL A 434 14.01 4.57 2.96
CA VAL A 434 15.48 4.69 2.93
C VAL A 434 16.08 3.90 1.76
N LEU A 435 15.59 2.67 1.56
CA LEU A 435 16.05 1.82 0.46
C LEU A 435 15.69 2.41 -0.91
N PHE A 436 14.44 2.82 -1.10
CA PHE A 436 13.95 3.30 -2.39
C PHE A 436 14.58 4.64 -2.79
N GLN A 437 14.71 5.59 -1.84
CA GLN A 437 15.32 6.89 -2.09
C GLN A 437 16.80 6.74 -2.49
N SER A 438 17.56 5.91 -1.78
CA SER A 438 18.98 5.69 -2.12
C SER A 438 19.16 5.01 -3.49
N ALA A 439 18.31 4.03 -3.82
CA ALA A 439 18.32 3.40 -5.14
C ALA A 439 17.99 4.41 -6.25
N ALA A 440 16.93 5.22 -6.07
CA ALA A 440 16.53 6.25 -7.03
C ALA A 440 17.63 7.29 -7.26
N GLN A 441 18.29 7.74 -6.19
CA GLN A 441 19.41 8.67 -6.26
C GLN A 441 20.61 8.08 -7.03
N SER A 442 20.91 6.80 -6.80
CA SER A 442 22.07 6.14 -7.41
C SER A 442 21.85 5.72 -8.87
N TYR A 443 20.66 5.25 -9.22
CA TYR A 443 20.40 4.56 -10.50
C TYR A 443 19.26 5.14 -11.33
N SER A 444 18.45 6.05 -10.78
CA SER A 444 17.39 6.76 -11.50
C SER A 444 16.50 5.80 -12.33
N ARG A 445 16.51 5.90 -13.67
CA ARG A 445 15.77 5.02 -14.60
C ARG A 445 16.13 3.53 -14.49
N GLY A 446 17.29 3.20 -13.94
CA GLY A 446 17.75 1.83 -13.72
C GLY A 446 17.14 1.16 -12.47
N VAL A 447 16.12 1.76 -11.85
CA VAL A 447 15.45 1.24 -10.65
C VAL A 447 14.05 0.72 -11.00
N TYR A 448 13.71 -0.45 -10.48
CA TYR A 448 12.36 -0.97 -10.43
C TYR A 448 11.97 -1.20 -8.96
N ALA A 449 11.02 -0.42 -8.45
CA ALA A 449 10.60 -0.47 -7.06
C ALA A 449 9.26 -1.20 -6.92
N VAL A 450 9.18 -2.12 -5.97
CA VAL A 450 7.97 -2.89 -5.63
C VAL A 450 7.55 -2.57 -4.20
N LEU A 451 6.39 -1.98 -4.00
CA LEU A 451 5.81 -1.76 -2.67
C LEU A 451 4.69 -2.78 -2.41
N LEU A 452 4.95 -3.69 -1.46
CA LEU A 452 3.97 -4.66 -1.00
C LEU A 452 3.02 -4.04 0.03
N GLY A 453 1.91 -4.73 0.29
CA GLY A 453 0.93 -4.35 1.31
C GLY A 453 1.58 -4.28 2.69
N GLY A 454 1.32 -3.20 3.40
CA GLY A 454 1.85 -2.94 4.73
C GLY A 454 0.99 -1.94 5.50
N PHE A 455 1.12 -1.96 6.82
CA PHE A 455 0.56 -0.93 7.68
C PHE A 455 1.44 0.34 7.62
N GLY A 456 0.81 1.52 7.62
CA GLY A 456 1.50 2.79 7.45
C GLY A 456 1.93 3.07 6.00
N SER A 457 2.67 4.16 5.81
CA SER A 457 3.07 4.69 4.49
C SER A 457 4.55 4.58 4.18
N ASP A 458 5.31 3.76 4.94
CA ASP A 458 6.70 3.49 4.61
C ASP A 458 6.81 2.89 3.20
N GLY A 459 7.75 3.41 2.41
CA GLY A 459 7.93 3.12 1.00
C GLY A 459 7.24 4.11 0.06
N VAL A 460 6.19 4.82 0.49
CA VAL A 460 5.45 5.76 -0.38
C VAL A 460 6.30 6.96 -0.76
N GLU A 461 6.99 7.58 0.19
CA GLU A 461 7.93 8.69 -0.10
C GLU A 461 9.10 8.21 -0.97
N GLY A 462 9.51 6.96 -0.77
CA GLY A 462 10.46 6.27 -1.62
C GLY A 462 9.99 6.15 -3.07
N LEU A 463 8.74 5.73 -3.30
CA LEU A 463 8.16 5.64 -4.63
C LEU A 463 8.03 7.01 -5.30
N ILE A 464 7.70 8.06 -4.55
CA ILE A 464 7.71 9.44 -5.06
C ILE A 464 9.10 9.78 -5.63
N GLU A 465 10.18 9.45 -4.92
CA GLU A 465 11.54 9.74 -5.38
C GLU A 465 11.94 8.86 -6.59
N VAL A 466 11.58 7.57 -6.58
CA VAL A 466 11.79 6.67 -7.72
C VAL A 466 11.14 7.23 -8.98
N GLN A 467 9.88 7.65 -8.89
CA GLN A 467 9.14 8.20 -10.03
C GLN A 467 9.75 9.55 -10.50
N LYS A 468 10.10 10.44 -9.57
CA LYS A 468 10.80 11.71 -9.89
C LYS A 468 12.10 11.50 -10.65
N LYS A 469 12.83 10.42 -10.36
CA LYS A 469 14.09 10.05 -11.05
C LYS A 469 13.86 9.19 -12.30
N GLY A 470 12.60 8.91 -12.64
CA GLY A 470 12.21 8.14 -13.83
C GLY A 470 12.39 6.64 -13.71
N GLY A 471 12.56 6.09 -12.51
CA GLY A 471 12.47 4.64 -12.26
C GLY A 471 11.02 4.18 -12.30
N ALA A 472 10.81 2.87 -12.41
CA ALA A 472 9.48 2.26 -12.42
C ALA A 472 9.02 1.93 -11.00
N SER A 473 7.74 2.18 -10.71
CA SER A 473 7.11 1.86 -9.43
C SER A 473 5.91 0.94 -9.59
N VAL A 474 5.90 -0.16 -8.85
CA VAL A 474 4.82 -1.15 -8.88
C VAL A 474 4.34 -1.39 -7.47
N VAL A 475 3.04 -1.51 -7.28
CA VAL A 475 2.45 -1.76 -5.96
C VAL A 475 1.62 -3.03 -5.97
N GLN A 476 1.58 -3.71 -4.82
CA GLN A 476 0.68 -4.84 -4.62
C GLN A 476 -0.79 -4.36 -4.68
N HIS A 477 -1.64 -5.16 -5.31
CA HIS A 477 -3.05 -4.88 -5.42
C HIS A 477 -3.72 -4.75 -4.03
N PRO A 478 -4.36 -3.61 -3.70
CA PRO A 478 -4.93 -3.37 -2.37
C PRO A 478 -5.93 -4.41 -1.86
N GLU A 479 -6.69 -5.07 -2.75
CA GLU A 479 -7.71 -6.03 -2.32
C GLU A 479 -7.15 -7.35 -1.78
N GLU A 480 -5.95 -7.75 -2.18
CA GLU A 480 -5.28 -8.96 -1.65
C GLU A 480 -4.26 -8.65 -0.56
N ALA A 481 -3.87 -7.37 -0.43
CA ALA A 481 -2.98 -6.92 0.62
C ALA A 481 -3.70 -7.00 1.97
N GLN A 482 -3.11 -7.71 2.92
CA GLN A 482 -3.64 -7.77 4.29
C GLN A 482 -3.74 -6.37 4.92
N PHE A 483 -2.78 -5.51 4.61
CA PHE A 483 -2.79 -4.10 4.94
C PHE A 483 -2.53 -3.28 3.67
N PRO A 484 -3.53 -2.59 3.13
CA PRO A 484 -3.39 -1.96 1.83
C PRO A 484 -2.87 -0.51 1.90
N TYR A 485 -2.57 0.05 3.08
CA TYR A 485 -2.36 1.49 3.25
C TYR A 485 -1.23 2.04 2.37
N GLY A 486 -0.05 1.42 2.37
CA GLY A 486 1.08 1.82 1.52
C GLY A 486 0.73 1.83 0.03
N PRO A 487 0.30 0.69 -0.55
CA PRO A 487 -0.18 0.62 -1.93
C PRO A 487 -1.32 1.60 -2.25
N GLN A 488 -2.34 1.70 -1.39
CA GLN A 488 -3.45 2.65 -1.56
C GLN A 488 -2.94 4.08 -1.63
N LYS A 489 -2.06 4.46 -0.70
CA LYS A 489 -1.52 5.82 -0.65
C LYS A 489 -0.66 6.13 -1.87
N ALA A 490 0.12 5.15 -2.33
CA ALA A 490 0.90 5.29 -3.57
C ALA A 490 -0.01 5.47 -4.80
N ILE A 491 -1.13 4.75 -4.86
CA ILE A 491 -2.13 4.89 -5.94
C ILE A 491 -2.81 6.26 -5.86
N GLU A 492 -3.25 6.69 -4.68
CA GLU A 492 -3.86 8.01 -4.44
C GLU A 492 -2.96 9.16 -4.88
N LEU A 493 -1.65 9.04 -4.62
CA LEU A 493 -0.65 10.04 -4.99
C LEU A 493 -0.19 9.93 -6.45
N GLY A 494 -0.66 8.94 -7.21
CA GLY A 494 -0.27 8.73 -8.60
C GLY A 494 1.19 8.30 -8.78
N VAL A 495 1.78 7.68 -7.76
CA VAL A 495 3.18 7.24 -7.75
C VAL A 495 3.34 5.73 -7.90
N ALA A 496 2.28 5.03 -8.30
CA ALA A 496 2.30 3.65 -8.75
C ALA A 496 2.08 3.61 -10.27
N ASP A 497 3.06 3.13 -11.03
CA ASP A 497 2.92 2.92 -12.48
C ASP A 497 2.04 1.70 -12.77
N GLU A 498 2.16 0.65 -11.95
CA GLU A 498 1.40 -0.60 -12.08
C GLU A 498 0.85 -1.08 -10.73
N ILE A 499 -0.33 -1.72 -10.77
CA ILE A 499 -1.02 -2.29 -9.59
C ILE A 499 -1.26 -3.77 -9.88
N LEU A 500 -0.54 -4.65 -9.20
CA LEU A 500 -0.50 -6.06 -9.56
C LEU A 500 -0.77 -6.97 -8.37
N LYS A 501 -1.40 -8.10 -8.64
CA LYS A 501 -1.47 -9.20 -7.68
C LYS A 501 -0.07 -9.77 -7.41
N ALA A 502 0.15 -10.32 -6.21
CA ALA A 502 1.44 -10.82 -5.76
C ALA A 502 2.03 -11.85 -6.74
N ASP A 503 1.20 -12.75 -7.26
CA ASP A 503 1.61 -13.78 -8.22
C ASP A 503 1.98 -13.21 -9.60
N SER A 504 1.53 -11.99 -9.92
CA SER A 504 1.81 -11.31 -11.19
C SER A 504 3.04 -10.40 -11.14
N LEU A 505 3.51 -10.01 -9.95
CA LEU A 505 4.63 -9.07 -9.77
C LEU A 505 5.92 -9.55 -10.46
N ALA A 506 6.28 -10.82 -10.25
CA ALA A 506 7.51 -11.40 -10.84
C ALA A 506 7.41 -11.53 -12.36
N GLY A 507 6.25 -11.97 -12.87
CA GLY A 507 6.01 -12.08 -14.31
C GLY A 507 6.07 -10.72 -15.02
N HIS A 508 5.49 -9.68 -14.41
CA HIS A 508 5.54 -8.32 -14.92
C HIS A 508 6.97 -7.76 -14.93
N LEU A 509 7.75 -7.98 -13.87
CA LEU A 509 9.17 -7.59 -13.84
C LEU A 509 9.96 -8.17 -15.02
N MET A 510 9.71 -9.43 -15.37
CA MET A 510 10.36 -10.08 -16.51
C MET A 510 9.93 -9.46 -17.86
N GLN A 511 8.65 -9.12 -18.01
CA GLN A 511 8.16 -8.41 -19.20
C GLN A 511 8.79 -7.02 -19.32
N TYR A 512 8.81 -6.25 -18.22
CA TYR A 512 9.43 -4.93 -18.15
C TYR A 512 10.92 -4.99 -18.53
N ARG A 513 11.65 -5.98 -18.02
CA ARG A 513 13.06 -6.21 -18.38
C ARG A 513 13.23 -6.47 -19.89
N ASN A 514 12.41 -7.35 -20.45
CA ASN A 514 12.57 -7.83 -21.82
C ASN A 514 12.07 -6.84 -22.88
N GLN A 515 11.12 -5.96 -22.54
CA GLN A 515 10.67 -4.87 -23.42
C GLN A 515 11.78 -3.87 -23.78
N ASN A 516 12.87 -3.85 -22.99
CA ASN A 516 14.02 -2.99 -23.22
C ASN A 516 15.14 -3.64 -24.06
N LEU A 517 14.97 -4.89 -24.51
CA LEU A 517 15.99 -5.64 -25.26
C LEU A 517 15.82 -5.60 -26.79
N TYR A 518 14.83 -4.87 -27.32
CA TYR A 518 14.58 -4.75 -28.77
C TYR A 518 14.63 -3.28 -29.23
#